data_AF-A0A428VUX2-F1
#
_entry.id   AF-A0A428VUX2-F1
#
_cell.length_a   1.000
_cell.length_b   1.000
_cell.length_c   1.000
_cell.angle_alpha   90.00
_cell.angle_beta   90.00
_cell.angle_gamma   90.00
#
_symmetry.space_group_name_H-M   'P 1'
#
loop_
_entity.id
_entity.type
_entity.pdbx_description
1 polymer ?
#
loop_
_entity_poly.entity_id
_entity_poly.type
_entity_poly.pdbx_seq_one_letter_code
_entity_poly.pdbx_strand_id
1 'polypeptide(L)'
;MQLVVQVKLLPTPDQGSSLEATLRACNAAASEVAVVARNTGVYRNYHLRKHVYQAIKTDHGLGAQAAQHVIKKVCDAYKSLKANIRAGNLGKPGSNAGERREHPISFRWNAAQPYDARMLSWQHDARTVS
;
A
#
# COMPACT_ATOMS: atom_id res chain seq x y z
N MET A 1 10.05 18.18 -22.71
CA MET A 1 11.18 17.28 -22.43
C MET A 1 11.36 17.19 -20.92
N GLN A 2 11.30 16.01 -20.30
CA GLN A 2 11.55 15.85 -18.86
C GLN A 2 13.01 15.42 -18.64
N LEU A 3 13.73 16.17 -17.80
CA LEU A 3 15.06 15.79 -17.33
C LEU A 3 14.89 14.83 -16.14
N VAL A 4 15.51 13.65 -16.20
CA VAL A 4 15.47 12.65 -15.12
C VAL A 4 16.89 12.50 -14.56
N VAL A 5 17.02 12.62 -13.24
CA VAL A 5 18.30 12.42 -12.53
C VAL A 5 18.12 11.31 -11.50
N GLN A 6 19.08 10.38 -11.45
CA GLN A 6 19.13 9.37 -10.40
C GLN A 6 19.88 9.93 -9.19
N VAL A 7 19.23 9.91 -8.03
CA VAL A 7 19.81 10.39 -6.77
C VAL A 7 19.87 9.22 -5.78
N LYS A 8 21.03 8.99 -5.17
CA LYS A 8 21.16 8.04 -4.06
C LYS A 8 20.78 8.73 -2.75
N LEU A 9 19.73 8.27 -2.10
CA LEU A 9 19.38 8.71 -0.74
C LEU A 9 20.23 7.93 0.27
N LEU A 10 20.96 8.65 1.11
CA LEU A 10 21.77 8.10 2.21
C LEU A 10 21.14 8.56 3.53
N PRO A 11 20.13 7.84 4.05
CA PRO A 11 19.46 8.25 5.27
C PRO A 11 20.40 8.13 6.48
N THR A 12 20.26 9.06 7.42
CA THR A 12 20.83 8.90 8.77
C THR A 12 20.16 7.71 9.48
N PRO A 13 20.75 7.17 10.56
CA PRO A 13 20.12 6.10 11.34
C PRO A 13 18.67 6.43 11.75
N ASP A 14 18.42 7.63 12.26
CA ASP A 14 17.08 8.08 12.68
C ASP A 14 16.09 8.16 11.51
N GLN A 15 16.56 8.63 10.34
CA GLN A 15 15.76 8.64 9.12
C GLN A 15 15.45 7.21 8.66
N GLY A 16 16.41 6.30 8.75
CA GLY A 16 16.22 4.88 8.46
C GLY A 16 15.15 4.25 9.34
N SER A 17 15.22 4.47 10.65
CA SER A 17 14.21 4.01 11.61
C SER A 17 12.82 4.60 11.31
N SER A 18 12.75 5.89 10.95
CA SER A 18 11.50 6.56 10.59
C SER A 18 10.88 5.98 9.29
N LEU A 19 11.71 5.68 8.29
CA LEU A 19 11.27 5.04 7.05
C LEU A 19 10.75 3.62 7.30
N GLU A 20 11.44 2.83 8.12
CA GLU A 20 11.01 1.49 8.48
C GLU A 20 9.68 1.50 9.26
N ALA A 21 9.55 2.39 10.25
CA ALA A 21 8.32 2.56 11.01
C ALA A 21 7.15 2.94 10.09
N THR A 22 7.39 3.85 9.14
CA THR A 22 6.39 4.25 8.13
C THR A 22 6.00 3.07 7.23
N LEU A 23 6.97 2.25 6.80
CA LEU A 23 6.73 1.07 5.98
C LEU A 23 5.88 0.03 6.72
N ARG A 24 6.18 -0.20 8.00
CA ARG A 24 5.41 -1.08 8.89
C ARG A 24 3.97 -0.59 9.03
N ALA A 25 3.77 0.70 9.32
CA ALA A 25 2.44 1.31 9.44
C ALA A 25 1.64 1.18 8.13
N CYS A 26 2.26 1.45 6.98
CA CYS A 26 1.61 1.27 5.68
C CYS A 26 1.17 -0.18 5.43
N ASN A 27 1.99 -1.16 5.79
CA ASN A 27 1.69 -2.58 5.56
C ASN A 27 0.67 -3.16 6.57
N ALA A 28 0.69 -2.66 7.80
CA ALA A 28 -0.34 -2.97 8.80
C ALA A 28 -1.70 -2.44 8.32
N ALA A 29 -1.77 -1.14 7.98
CA ALA A 29 -2.96 -0.51 7.42
C ALA A 29 -3.46 -1.23 6.15
N ALA A 30 -2.56 -1.66 5.25
CA ALA A 30 -2.95 -2.40 4.05
C ALA A 30 -3.63 -3.74 4.38
N SER A 31 -3.15 -4.45 5.39
CA SER A 31 -3.74 -5.72 5.82
C SER A 31 -5.12 -5.52 6.45
N GLU A 32 -5.30 -4.48 7.27
CA GLU A 32 -6.60 -4.11 7.84
C GLU A 32 -7.60 -3.68 6.76
N VAL A 33 -7.17 -2.84 5.81
CA VAL A 33 -7.98 -2.43 4.66
C VAL A 33 -8.38 -3.64 3.82
N ALA A 34 -7.53 -4.65 3.69
CA ALA A 34 -7.85 -5.87 2.96
C ALA A 34 -8.93 -6.70 3.66
N VAL A 35 -8.98 -6.70 5.00
CA VAL A 35 -10.08 -7.30 5.78
C VAL A 35 -11.38 -6.56 5.48
N VAL A 36 -11.39 -5.22 5.53
CA VAL A 36 -12.58 -4.41 5.23
C VAL A 36 -13.04 -4.66 3.78
N ALA A 37 -12.14 -4.65 2.82
CA ALA A 37 -12.45 -4.93 1.41
C ALA A 37 -13.10 -6.30 1.22
N ARG A 38 -12.61 -7.30 1.97
CA ARG A 38 -13.15 -8.66 1.90
C ARG A 38 -14.55 -8.76 2.52
N ASN A 39 -14.73 -8.22 3.71
CA ASN A 39 -16.00 -8.27 4.44
C ASN A 39 -17.11 -7.50 3.71
N THR A 40 -16.75 -6.39 3.06
CA THR A 40 -17.71 -5.55 2.31
C THR A 40 -17.88 -5.97 0.85
N GLY A 41 -16.98 -6.79 0.31
CA GLY A 41 -16.92 -7.10 -1.12
C GLY A 41 -16.54 -5.89 -2.00
N VAL A 42 -16.01 -4.81 -1.43
CA VAL A 42 -15.69 -3.57 -2.14
C VAL A 42 -14.21 -3.51 -2.51
N TYR A 43 -13.93 -3.59 -3.81
CA TYR A 43 -12.54 -3.58 -4.32
C TYR A 43 -12.20 -2.36 -5.18
N ARG A 44 -13.20 -1.52 -5.51
CA ARG A 44 -12.98 -0.30 -6.32
C ARG A 44 -12.49 0.83 -5.43
N ASN A 45 -11.35 1.42 -5.78
CA ASN A 45 -10.63 2.43 -4.97
C ASN A 45 -11.53 3.53 -4.41
N TYR A 46 -12.35 4.17 -5.26
CA TYR A 46 -13.23 5.26 -4.83
C TYR A 46 -14.20 4.84 -3.71
N HIS A 47 -14.79 3.65 -3.81
CA HIS A 47 -15.74 3.15 -2.80
C HIS A 47 -15.00 2.68 -1.56
N LEU A 48 -13.92 1.90 -1.73
CA LEU A 48 -13.14 1.41 -0.60
C LEU A 48 -12.60 2.56 0.25
N ARG A 49 -12.14 3.65 -0.39
CA ARG A 49 -11.67 4.86 0.30
C ARG A 49 -12.70 5.46 1.24
N LYS A 50 -13.99 5.43 0.89
CA LYS A 50 -15.06 5.94 1.77
C LYS A 50 -15.19 5.14 3.06
N HIS A 51 -14.82 3.86 3.05
CA HIS A 51 -14.90 2.99 4.22
C HIS A 51 -13.69 3.13 5.14
N VAL A 52 -12.49 3.37 4.59
CA VAL A 52 -11.24 3.17 5.34
C VAL A 52 -10.39 4.41 5.54
N TYR A 53 -10.56 5.47 4.74
CA TYR A 53 -9.61 6.59 4.74
C TYR A 53 -9.46 7.25 6.10
N GLN A 54 -10.58 7.50 6.80
CA GLN A 54 -10.54 8.17 8.09
C GLN A 54 -9.86 7.30 9.15
N ALA A 55 -10.18 6.01 9.20
CA ALA A 55 -9.54 5.05 10.11
C ALA A 55 -8.02 4.97 9.87
N ILE A 56 -7.58 4.85 8.61
CA ILE A 56 -6.14 4.82 8.29
C ILE A 56 -5.41 6.08 8.80
N LYS A 57 -6.01 7.27 8.65
CA LYS A 57 -5.37 8.50 9.14
C LYS A 57 -5.29 8.57 10.66
N THR A 58 -6.35 8.14 11.36
CA THR A 58 -6.41 8.20 12.82
C THR A 58 -5.51 7.15 13.46
N ASP A 59 -5.56 5.91 12.95
CA ASP A 59 -4.99 4.76 13.65
C ASP A 59 -3.50 4.53 13.32
N HIS A 60 -3.08 4.93 12.11
CA HIS A 60 -1.71 4.68 11.62
C HIS A 60 -0.86 5.93 11.47
N GLY A 61 -1.41 7.12 11.75
CA GLY A 61 -0.69 8.40 11.64
C GLY A 61 -0.17 8.72 10.24
N LEU A 62 -0.72 8.08 9.20
CA LEU A 62 -0.22 8.21 7.84
C LEU A 62 -0.61 9.55 7.20
N GLY A 63 0.36 10.16 6.51
CA GLY A 63 0.11 11.30 5.62
C GLY A 63 -0.91 10.95 4.53
N ALA A 64 -1.60 11.97 4.01
CA ALA A 64 -2.72 11.77 3.08
C ALA A 64 -2.34 10.95 1.83
N GLN A 65 -1.16 11.17 1.25
CA GLN A 65 -0.68 10.41 0.10
C GLN A 65 -0.40 8.95 0.46
N ALA A 66 0.33 8.70 1.56
CA ALA A 66 0.61 7.35 2.04
C ALA A 66 -0.69 6.55 2.27
N ALA A 67 -1.68 7.15 2.92
CA ALA A 67 -2.99 6.55 3.13
C ALA A 67 -3.70 6.20 1.80
N GLN A 68 -3.68 7.11 0.82
CA GLN A 68 -4.25 6.82 -0.50
C GLN A 68 -3.52 5.69 -1.23
N HIS A 69 -2.19 5.63 -1.13
CA HIS A 69 -1.39 4.58 -1.75
C HIS A 69 -1.56 3.22 -1.07
N VAL A 70 -1.80 3.17 0.25
CA VAL A 70 -2.23 1.95 0.95
C VAL A 70 -3.53 1.42 0.34
N ILE A 71 -4.55 2.26 0.20
CA ILE A 71 -5.85 1.85 -0.36
C ILE A 71 -5.67 1.37 -1.80
N LYS A 72 -4.90 2.09 -2.61
CA LYS A 72 -4.59 1.73 -3.99
C LYS A 72 -3.87 0.38 -4.08
N LYS A 73 -2.86 0.15 -3.24
CA LYS A 73 -2.12 -1.10 -3.14
C LYS A 73 -3.04 -2.29 -2.87
N VAL A 74 -4.01 -2.14 -1.96
CA VAL A 74 -5.00 -3.19 -1.68
C VAL A 74 -5.89 -3.45 -2.90
N CYS A 75 -6.41 -2.40 -3.55
CA CYS A 75 -7.20 -2.55 -4.77
C CYS A 75 -6.42 -3.28 -5.88
N ASP A 76 -5.16 -2.90 -6.10
CA ASP A 76 -4.30 -3.49 -7.13
C ASP A 76 -3.95 -4.95 -6.78
N ALA A 77 -3.78 -5.28 -5.49
CA ALA A 77 -3.58 -6.66 -5.03
C ALA A 77 -4.82 -7.54 -5.33
N TYR A 78 -6.03 -7.07 -5.02
CA TYR A 78 -7.26 -7.81 -5.35
C TYR A 78 -7.52 -7.90 -6.86
N LYS A 79 -7.16 -6.86 -7.63
CA LYS A 79 -7.19 -6.91 -9.10
C LYS A 79 -6.26 -8.01 -9.62
N SER A 80 -5.05 -8.10 -9.07
CA SER A 80 -4.06 -9.12 -9.42
C SER A 80 -4.51 -10.51 -9.01
N LEU A 81 -5.12 -10.67 -7.83
CA LEU A 81 -5.72 -11.91 -7.37
C LEU A 81 -6.81 -12.39 -8.36
N LYS A 82 -7.74 -11.51 -8.72
CA LYS A 82 -8.82 -11.81 -9.69
C LYS A 82 -8.26 -12.24 -11.05
N ALA A 83 -7.22 -11.56 -11.54
CA ALA A 83 -6.58 -11.90 -12.79
C ALA A 83 -5.92 -13.29 -12.74
N ASN A 84 -5.19 -13.59 -11.65
CA ASN A 84 -4.54 -14.90 -11.47
C ASN A 84 -5.54 -16.04 -11.28
N ILE A 85 -6.68 -15.80 -10.65
CA ILE A 85 -7.78 -16.78 -10.58
C ILE A 85 -8.30 -17.09 -11.97
N ARG A 86 -8.55 -16.06 -12.80
CA ARG A 86 -9.01 -16.25 -14.19
C ARG A 86 -8.00 -17.00 -15.04
N ALA A 87 -6.70 -16.74 -14.83
CA ALA A 87 -5.62 -17.44 -15.52
C ALA A 87 -5.40 -18.89 -15.05
N GLY A 88 -6.05 -19.31 -13.94
CA GLY A 88 -5.85 -20.65 -13.37
C GLY A 88 -4.59 -20.80 -12.52
N ASN A 89 -3.86 -19.72 -12.24
CA ASN A 89 -2.53 -19.75 -11.61
C ASN A 89 -2.55 -20.09 -10.11
N LEU A 90 -3.71 -20.10 -9.46
CA LEU A 90 -3.81 -20.20 -7.99
C LEU A 90 -4.53 -21.47 -7.51
N GLY A 91 -4.53 -22.55 -8.31
CA GLY A 91 -5.20 -23.81 -7.99
C GLY A 91 -6.70 -23.88 -8.33
N LYS A 92 -7.30 -25.06 -8.18
CA LYS A 92 -8.75 -25.27 -8.38
C LYS A 92 -9.53 -25.00 -7.08
N PRO A 93 -10.84 -24.67 -7.15
CA PRO A 93 -11.69 -24.67 -5.97
C PRO A 93 -11.57 -26.00 -5.20
N GLY A 94 -11.50 -25.95 -3.86
CA GLY A 94 -11.29 -27.13 -3.01
C GLY A 94 -9.84 -27.59 -2.84
N SER A 95 -8.86 -26.92 -3.47
CA SER A 95 -7.45 -27.08 -3.12
C SER A 95 -7.06 -26.08 -2.02
N ASN A 96 -6.00 -26.37 -1.26
CA ASN A 96 -5.44 -25.42 -0.28
C ASN A 96 -5.17 -24.03 -0.89
N ALA A 97 -4.74 -23.98 -2.15
CA ALA A 97 -4.52 -22.72 -2.87
C ALA A 97 -5.85 -22.03 -3.24
N GLY A 98 -6.91 -22.81 -3.49
CA GLY A 98 -8.28 -22.35 -3.67
C GLY A 98 -8.83 -21.67 -2.42
N GLU A 99 -8.75 -22.34 -1.27
CA GLU A 99 -9.22 -21.85 0.03
C GLU A 99 -8.50 -20.55 0.46
N ARG A 100 -7.18 -20.49 0.24
CA ARG A 100 -6.39 -19.27 0.52
C ARG A 100 -6.90 -18.03 -0.22
N ARG A 101 -7.53 -18.20 -1.38
CA ARG A 101 -8.12 -17.08 -2.15
C ARG A 101 -9.38 -16.52 -1.50
N GLU A 102 -9.96 -17.18 -0.50
CA GLU A 102 -11.17 -16.77 0.22
C GLU A 102 -10.86 -15.94 1.48
N HIS A 103 -9.62 -15.97 1.96
CA HIS A 103 -9.18 -15.10 3.04
C HIS A 103 -8.79 -13.69 2.56
N PRO A 104 -8.82 -12.68 3.44
CA PRO A 104 -8.25 -11.36 3.15
C PRO A 104 -6.75 -11.46 2.80
N ILE A 105 -6.29 -10.60 1.89
CA ILE A 105 -4.86 -10.52 1.55
C ILE A 105 -4.09 -9.92 2.73
N SER A 106 -3.08 -10.64 3.22
CA SER A 106 -2.11 -10.13 4.21
C SER A 106 -0.87 -9.54 3.53
N PHE A 107 -0.36 -8.42 4.03
CA PHE A 107 0.89 -7.83 3.55
C PHE A 107 2.02 -8.09 4.53
N ARG A 108 3.20 -8.47 4.01
CA ARG A 108 4.42 -8.58 4.84
C ARG A 108 4.78 -7.20 5.39
N TRP A 109 5.32 -7.16 6.61
CA TRP A 109 5.71 -5.89 7.25
C TRP A 109 6.70 -5.07 6.43
N ASN A 110 7.55 -5.73 5.64
CA ASN A 110 8.55 -5.13 4.75
C ASN A 110 8.14 -5.17 3.27
N ALA A 111 6.86 -5.42 2.95
CA ALA A 111 6.40 -5.41 1.57
C ALA A 111 6.55 -4.00 0.97
N ALA A 112 7.01 -3.93 -0.28
CA ALA A 112 7.26 -2.67 -0.97
C ALA A 112 6.04 -1.74 -0.89
N GLN A 113 6.28 -0.47 -0.59
CA GLN A 113 5.26 0.56 -0.56
C GLN A 113 5.31 1.37 -1.85
N PRO A 114 4.18 1.54 -2.56
CA PRO A 114 4.12 2.42 -3.72
C PRO A 114 4.52 3.83 -3.33
N TYR A 115 5.41 4.40 -4.13
CA TYR A 115 5.91 5.75 -3.95
C TYR A 115 5.35 6.66 -5.04
N ASP A 116 5.10 7.93 -4.70
CA ASP A 116 4.58 8.94 -5.62
C ASP A 116 5.39 10.23 -5.47
N ALA A 117 5.66 10.92 -6.58
CA ALA A 117 6.45 12.14 -6.57
C ALA A 117 5.91 13.22 -5.62
N ARG A 118 4.60 13.23 -5.34
CA ARG A 118 3.93 14.15 -4.40
C ARG A 118 4.20 13.82 -2.93
N MET A 119 4.92 12.74 -2.63
CA MET A 119 5.39 12.42 -1.29
C MET A 119 6.76 13.05 -0.96
N LEU A 120 7.41 13.68 -1.94
CA LEU A 120 8.62 14.47 -1.73
C LEU A 120 8.36 15.87 -2.28
N SER A 121 8.69 16.87 -1.47
CA SER A 121 8.69 18.27 -1.84
C SER A 121 10.12 18.79 -1.80
N TRP A 122 10.55 19.46 -2.87
CA TRP A 122 11.85 20.11 -2.94
C TRP A 122 11.74 21.52 -2.38
N GLN A 123 12.50 21.81 -1.33
CA GLN A 123 12.63 23.16 -0.78
C GLN A 123 13.93 23.75 -1.33
N HIS A 124 13.85 24.37 -2.52
CA HIS A 124 15.02 24.84 -3.26
C HIS A 124 15.87 25.85 -2.49
N ASP A 125 15.23 26.78 -1.78
CA ASP A 125 15.93 27.81 -0.99
C ASP A 125 16.71 27.19 0.18
N ALA A 126 16.11 26.22 0.86
CA ALA A 126 16.74 25.47 1.96
C ALA A 126 17.68 24.37 1.45
N ARG A 127 17.64 24.04 0.15
CA ARG A 127 18.32 22.88 -0.47
C ARG A 127 18.00 21.56 0.24
N THR A 128 16.78 21.41 0.71
CA THR A 128 16.29 20.21 1.41
C THR A 128 15.17 19.52 0.64
N VAL A 129 14.89 18.27 1.00
CA VAL A 129 13.75 17.49 0.52
C VAL A 129 12.94 17.05 1.72
N SER A 130 11.61 17.24 1.68
CA SER A 130 10.66 16.88 2.75
C SER A 130 9.56 15.99 2.25
#